data_AF-A0A4V0XIC7-F1
#
_entry.id   AF-A0A4V0XIC7-F1
#
_cell.length_a   1.000
_cell.length_b   1.000
_cell.length_c   1.000
_cell.angle_alpha   90.00
_cell.angle_beta   90.00
_cell.angle_gamma   90.00
#
_symmetry.space_group_name_H-M   'P 1'
#
loop_
_entity.id
_entity.type
_entity.pdbx_description
1 polymer ?
#
loop_
_entity_poly.entity_id
_entity_poly.type
_entity_poly.pdbx_seq_one_letter_code
_entity_poly.pdbx_strand_id
1 'polypeptide(L)'
;MFTEHPAEHYDFFKDGHRGLQDGVLLIPGAEQSGFLIYPTFSLQGITTKTPQELADLVRGRDGQIFVSHLEERMDWQIAGISGTEIYNTHADFKEEKNLVATLKNPFKLFQLSAMIQKYPQECIGAIQNYPADYLRRFDQLCQTAPHTGVAANDAHQNVGFGVRWIADNQGRLEDALGEKLLDIDLSLIPDSEQMRQGRKPGDLIYSLYLDRYEYSLRHVGTHLLLTELSEVAVRECLDAGRCFVAFDWLADSQDFQLQLQSAAGMTPMGSRTKLTDNSRLQGHSPLPCRWKVLRNGTLFYESAGAQLDLPIELPGVYRCETWLHVAGAEMVWILTNPIYVDDAR
;
A
#
# COMPACT_ATOMS: atom_id res chain seq x y z
N MET A 1 0.39 -4.18 10.09
CA MET A 1 -0.53 -3.20 10.70
C MET A 1 -1.74 -3.10 9.78
N PHE A 2 -2.95 -2.87 10.32
CA PHE A 2 -4.16 -2.76 9.52
C PHE A 2 -5.05 -1.65 10.09
N THR A 3 -5.91 -1.09 9.24
CA THR A 3 -6.82 0.00 9.59
C THR A 3 -8.24 -0.39 9.26
N GLU A 4 -9.16 0.04 10.11
CA GLU A 4 -10.61 -0.06 9.89
C GLU A 4 -11.20 1.35 9.86
N HIS A 5 -12.40 1.51 9.30
CA HIS A 5 -13.14 2.75 9.50
C HIS A 5 -13.72 2.81 10.93
N PRO A 6 -13.61 3.95 11.63
CA PRO A 6 -14.21 4.10 12.96
C PRO A 6 -15.72 3.85 12.94
N ALA A 7 -16.22 3.15 13.95
CA ALA A 7 -17.65 2.93 14.15
C ALA A 7 -18.05 3.18 15.61
N GLU A 8 -19.27 3.68 15.84
CA GLU A 8 -19.72 4.04 17.21
C GLU A 8 -19.72 2.83 18.17
N HIS A 9 -20.01 1.65 17.63
CA HIS A 9 -20.15 0.40 18.38
C HIS A 9 -18.86 -0.42 18.51
N TYR A 10 -17.74 0.08 17.98
CA TYR A 10 -16.48 -0.65 17.89
C TYR A 10 -15.28 0.26 18.18
N ASP A 11 -14.52 -0.05 19.21
CA ASP A 11 -13.29 0.65 19.54
C ASP A 11 -12.10 -0.10 18.94
N PHE A 12 -11.63 0.32 17.76
CA PHE A 12 -10.53 -0.34 17.06
C PHE A 12 -9.26 -0.52 17.91
N PHE A 13 -9.03 0.30 18.95
CA PHE A 13 -7.87 0.10 19.82
C PHE A 13 -8.08 -1.04 20.83
N LYS A 14 -9.30 -1.17 21.38
CA LYS A 14 -9.63 -2.16 22.42
C LYS A 14 -10.13 -3.48 21.84
N ASP A 15 -10.97 -3.39 20.83
CA ASP A 15 -11.70 -4.50 20.20
C ASP A 15 -10.99 -5.00 18.93
N GLY A 16 -10.00 -4.23 18.44
CA GLY A 16 -9.10 -4.58 17.33
C GLY A 16 -8.37 -5.89 17.54
N HIS A 17 -8.24 -6.68 16.48
CA HIS A 17 -7.32 -7.82 16.49
C HIS A 17 -5.90 -7.33 16.79
N ARG A 18 -5.29 -7.87 17.85
CA ARG A 18 -3.97 -7.48 18.34
C ARG A 18 -3.14 -8.70 18.68
N GLY A 19 -1.82 -8.56 18.57
CA GLY A 19 -0.85 -9.57 18.97
C GLY A 19 -0.59 -10.60 17.86
N LEU A 20 0.17 -11.63 18.20
CA LEU A 20 0.53 -12.69 17.26
C LEU A 20 -0.64 -13.67 17.09
N GLN A 21 -1.14 -13.83 15.86
CA GLN A 21 -2.16 -14.79 15.49
C GLN A 21 -1.69 -15.57 14.26
N ASP A 22 -1.59 -16.89 14.37
CA ASP A 22 -1.13 -17.77 13.29
C ASP A 22 0.17 -17.31 12.59
N GLY A 23 1.11 -16.76 13.37
CA GLY A 23 2.39 -16.26 12.89
C GLY A 23 2.37 -14.83 12.33
N VAL A 24 1.23 -14.14 12.36
CA VAL A 24 1.06 -12.76 11.89
C VAL A 24 0.90 -11.83 13.09
N LEU A 25 1.75 -10.80 13.19
CA LEU A 25 1.62 -9.76 14.22
C LEU A 25 0.58 -8.73 13.79
N LEU A 26 -0.54 -8.68 14.51
CA LEU A 26 -1.63 -7.77 14.29
C LEU A 26 -1.49 -6.53 15.19
N ILE A 27 -1.51 -5.35 14.59
CA ILE A 27 -1.46 -4.05 15.26
C ILE A 27 -2.62 -3.24 14.68
N PRO A 28 -3.68 -2.98 15.48
CA PRO A 28 -4.87 -2.32 14.99
C PRO A 28 -4.66 -0.81 14.90
N GLY A 29 -5.33 -0.22 13.93
CA GLY A 29 -5.41 1.22 13.71
C GLY A 29 -6.75 1.59 13.10
N ALA A 30 -6.87 2.84 12.69
CA ALA A 30 -8.04 3.32 11.96
C ALA A 30 -7.65 4.20 10.79
N GLU A 31 -8.44 4.15 9.73
CA GLU A 31 -8.41 5.17 8.70
C GLU A 31 -9.48 6.20 9.04
N GLN A 32 -9.06 7.38 9.47
CA GLN A 32 -9.98 8.44 9.86
C GLN A 32 -9.44 9.82 9.53
N SER A 33 -10.35 10.71 9.14
CA SER A 33 -10.05 12.13 8.92
C SER A 33 -8.85 12.38 7.99
N GLY A 34 -8.62 11.50 7.00
CA GLY A 34 -7.50 11.62 6.07
C GLY A 34 -6.15 11.10 6.58
N PHE A 35 -6.17 10.23 7.59
CA PHE A 35 -4.97 9.60 8.11
C PHE A 35 -5.17 8.10 8.34
N LEU A 36 -4.08 7.34 8.20
CA LEU A 36 -3.89 6.08 8.88
C LEU A 36 -3.34 6.38 10.28
N ILE A 37 -4.08 6.01 11.33
CA ILE A 37 -3.68 6.24 12.72
C ILE A 37 -3.48 4.94 13.48
N TYR A 38 -2.43 4.91 14.29
CA TYR A 38 -2.08 3.78 15.16
C TYR A 38 -1.78 4.30 16.57
N PRO A 39 -2.82 4.67 17.34
CA PRO A 39 -2.64 5.23 18.66
C PRO A 39 -2.19 4.17 19.67
N THR A 40 -1.69 4.63 20.82
CA THR A 40 -1.32 3.82 21.99
C THR A 40 -2.42 3.81 23.07
N PHE A 41 -3.55 4.45 22.78
CA PHE A 41 -4.72 4.56 23.64
C PHE A 41 -5.99 4.64 22.79
N SER A 42 -7.14 4.39 23.40
CA SER A 42 -8.44 4.49 22.73
C SER A 42 -8.78 5.95 22.38
N LEU A 43 -9.26 6.18 21.16
CA LEU A 43 -9.80 7.46 20.70
C LEU A 43 -11.33 7.54 20.78
N GLN A 44 -12.00 6.51 21.30
CA GLN A 44 -13.46 6.46 21.35
C GLN A 44 -14.01 7.64 22.17
N GLY A 45 -14.99 8.36 21.59
CA GLY A 45 -15.60 9.53 22.21
C GLY A 45 -14.73 10.80 22.19
N ILE A 46 -13.54 10.76 21.57
CA ILE A 46 -12.69 11.93 21.38
C ILE A 46 -12.97 12.52 20.00
N THR A 47 -13.25 13.83 19.96
CA THR A 47 -13.42 14.57 18.70
C THR A 47 -12.36 15.67 18.62
N THR A 48 -11.66 15.73 17.49
CA THR A 48 -10.73 16.81 17.16
C THR A 48 -11.37 17.73 16.13
N LYS A 49 -10.99 19.01 16.12
CA LYS A 49 -11.57 20.00 15.21
C LYS A 49 -10.79 20.16 13.92
N THR A 50 -9.49 19.83 13.95
CA THR A 50 -8.61 19.98 12.81
C THR A 50 -7.71 18.75 12.63
N PRO A 51 -7.23 18.49 11.40
CA PRO A 51 -6.24 17.45 11.15
C PRO A 51 -4.97 17.59 12.02
N GLN A 52 -4.53 18.83 12.29
CA GLN A 52 -3.37 19.09 13.15
C GLN A 52 -3.62 18.68 14.60
N GLU A 53 -4.80 18.99 15.16
CA GLU A 53 -5.15 18.57 16.52
C GLU A 53 -5.14 17.05 16.67
N LEU A 54 -5.58 16.32 15.64
CA LEU A 54 -5.51 14.84 15.63
C LEU A 54 -4.06 14.35 15.59
N ALA A 55 -3.22 14.95 14.74
CA ALA A 55 -1.80 14.60 14.67
C ALA A 55 -1.10 14.85 16.02
N ASP A 56 -1.31 16.01 16.64
CA ASP A 56 -0.74 16.35 17.95
C ASP A 56 -1.22 15.41 19.05
N LEU A 57 -2.51 15.04 19.03
CA LEU A 57 -3.11 14.11 20.01
C LEU A 57 -2.47 12.72 19.92
N VAL A 58 -2.33 12.17 18.71
CA VAL A 58 -1.80 10.82 18.46
C VAL A 58 -0.29 10.80 18.75
N ARG A 59 0.47 11.73 18.19
CA ARG A 59 1.94 11.79 18.33
C ARG A 59 2.38 12.19 19.73
N GLY A 60 1.63 13.05 20.41
CA GLY A 60 1.90 13.45 21.79
C GLY A 60 1.70 12.35 22.84
N ARG A 61 1.28 11.16 22.42
CA ARG A 61 1.15 9.94 23.25
C ARG A 61 1.84 8.74 22.59
N ASP A 62 2.90 8.98 21.81
CA ASP A 62 3.71 7.92 21.18
C ASP A 62 2.95 7.05 20.17
N GLY A 63 1.77 7.50 19.69
CA GLY A 63 1.06 6.88 18.58
C GLY A 63 1.67 7.28 17.24
N GLN A 64 1.32 6.57 16.16
CA GLN A 64 1.79 6.88 14.80
C GLN A 64 0.64 7.39 13.94
N ILE A 65 0.95 8.30 13.02
CA ILE A 65 -0.04 8.90 12.12
C ILE A 65 0.58 9.16 10.75
N PHE A 66 -0.07 8.68 9.70
CA PHE A 66 0.36 8.84 8.31
C PHE A 66 -0.76 9.49 7.51
N VAL A 67 -0.44 10.49 6.69
CA VAL A 67 -1.44 11.06 5.76
C VAL A 67 -1.84 10.00 4.75
N SER A 68 -3.13 9.67 4.72
CA SER A 68 -3.74 8.74 3.76
C SER A 68 -4.34 9.48 2.58
N HIS A 69 -4.51 8.80 1.45
CA HIS A 69 -5.08 9.37 0.23
C HIS A 69 -4.43 10.72 -0.10
N LEU A 70 -3.10 10.71 -0.23
CA LEU A 70 -2.28 11.90 -0.44
C LEU A 70 -2.70 12.66 -1.72
N GLU A 71 -3.26 11.98 -2.71
CA GLU A 71 -3.84 12.55 -3.93
C GLU A 71 -4.93 13.60 -3.65
N GLU A 72 -5.63 13.48 -2.53
CA GLU A 72 -6.68 14.41 -2.13
C GLU A 72 -6.17 15.49 -1.16
N ARG A 73 -4.90 15.43 -0.76
CA ARG A 73 -4.31 16.19 0.37
C ARG A 73 -2.95 16.78 0.06
N MET A 74 -2.67 17.05 -1.22
CA MET A 74 -1.37 17.56 -1.68
C MET A 74 -0.97 18.91 -1.07
N ASP A 75 -1.93 19.71 -0.59
CA ASP A 75 -1.73 21.02 0.01
C ASP A 75 -1.61 21.00 1.54
N TRP A 76 -1.85 19.85 2.20
CA TRP A 76 -1.85 19.74 3.65
C TRP A 76 -0.46 19.98 4.25
N GLN A 77 -0.35 20.96 5.16
CA GLN A 77 0.87 21.31 5.90
C GLN A 77 0.73 20.92 7.37
N ILE A 78 0.65 19.62 7.65
CA ILE A 78 0.49 19.10 9.02
C ILE A 78 1.87 18.78 9.60
N ALA A 79 2.19 19.37 10.74
CA ALA A 79 3.45 19.15 11.43
C ALA A 79 3.38 17.90 12.33
N GLY A 80 4.54 17.28 12.57
CA GLY A 80 4.71 16.24 13.58
C GLY A 80 4.20 14.85 13.21
N ILE A 81 3.66 14.66 12.00
CA ILE A 81 3.21 13.34 11.51
C ILE A 81 4.38 12.34 11.37
N SER A 82 4.08 11.03 11.46
CA SER A 82 5.07 9.98 11.23
C SER A 82 5.49 9.87 9.76
N GLY A 83 4.56 10.17 8.85
CA GLY A 83 4.81 10.01 7.42
C GLY A 83 3.56 10.13 6.56
N THR A 84 3.60 9.49 5.40
CA THR A 84 2.49 9.53 4.43
C THR A 84 2.49 8.28 3.56
N GLU A 85 1.32 7.96 3.01
CA GLU A 85 1.26 7.06 1.87
C GLU A 85 2.09 7.61 0.71
N ILE A 86 2.93 6.76 0.11
CA ILE A 86 3.66 7.05 -1.14
C ILE A 86 3.09 6.27 -2.33
N TYR A 87 2.13 5.38 -2.06
CA TYR A 87 1.34 4.66 -3.02
C TYR A 87 0.02 4.20 -2.37
N ASN A 88 -1.08 4.29 -3.11
CA ASN A 88 -2.37 3.72 -2.73
C ASN A 88 -3.08 3.10 -3.95
N THR A 89 -3.47 1.82 -3.87
CA THR A 89 -4.21 1.11 -4.94
C THR A 89 -5.51 1.84 -5.31
N HIS A 90 -6.15 2.51 -4.35
CA HIS A 90 -7.36 3.30 -4.55
C HIS A 90 -7.19 4.41 -5.59
N ALA A 91 -6.06 5.11 -5.54
CA ALA A 91 -5.78 6.22 -6.44
C ALA A 91 -5.64 5.73 -7.88
N ASP A 92 -4.87 4.66 -8.08
CA ASP A 92 -4.75 3.98 -9.37
C ASP A 92 -6.12 3.56 -9.92
N PHE A 93 -6.94 2.94 -9.07
CA PHE A 93 -8.29 2.54 -9.47
C PHE A 93 -9.19 3.71 -9.90
N LYS A 94 -9.08 4.88 -9.21
CA LYS A 94 -9.84 6.10 -9.57
C LYS A 94 -9.40 6.72 -10.89
N GLU A 95 -8.13 6.57 -11.25
CA GLU A 95 -7.61 7.06 -12.53
C GLU A 95 -8.09 6.21 -13.71
N GLU A 96 -8.38 4.93 -13.48
CA GLU A 96 -8.86 3.97 -14.49
C GLU A 96 -10.36 4.14 -14.85
N LYS A 97 -10.71 5.30 -15.42
CA LYS A 97 -12.10 5.67 -15.77
C LYS A 97 -12.79 4.63 -16.66
N ASN A 98 -12.05 4.00 -17.57
CA ASN A 98 -12.58 2.96 -18.45
C ASN A 98 -12.88 1.67 -17.69
N LEU A 99 -12.02 1.28 -16.75
CA LEU A 99 -12.28 0.16 -15.85
C LEU A 99 -13.52 0.44 -15.02
N VAL A 100 -13.58 1.58 -14.31
CA VAL A 100 -14.74 1.98 -13.50
C VAL A 100 -16.04 1.96 -14.31
N ALA A 101 -16.03 2.47 -15.54
CA ALA A 101 -17.19 2.41 -16.43
C ALA A 101 -17.57 0.98 -16.85
N THR A 102 -16.57 0.11 -17.03
CA THR A 102 -16.74 -1.32 -17.35
C THR A 102 -17.36 -2.08 -16.20
N LEU A 103 -16.96 -1.80 -14.95
CA LEU A 103 -17.49 -2.44 -13.75
C LEU A 103 -18.95 -2.11 -13.48
N LYS A 104 -19.41 -0.92 -13.90
CA LYS A 104 -20.82 -0.53 -13.85
C LYS A 104 -21.71 -1.26 -14.88
N ASN A 105 -21.12 -2.04 -15.79
CA ASN A 105 -21.85 -2.79 -16.81
C ASN A 105 -21.74 -4.30 -16.55
N PRO A 106 -22.82 -4.97 -16.10
CA PRO A 106 -22.77 -6.38 -15.72
C PRO A 106 -22.40 -7.31 -16.87
N PHE A 107 -22.75 -6.98 -18.12
CA PHE A 107 -22.37 -7.78 -19.28
C PHE A 107 -20.88 -7.69 -19.59
N LYS A 108 -20.29 -6.49 -19.49
CA LYS A 108 -18.84 -6.34 -19.68
C LYS A 108 -18.05 -6.98 -18.55
N LEU A 109 -18.55 -6.88 -17.32
CA LEU A 109 -17.95 -7.54 -16.16
C LEU A 109 -17.97 -9.06 -16.32
N PHE A 110 -19.07 -9.62 -16.84
CA PHE A 110 -19.13 -11.03 -17.20
C PHE A 110 -18.13 -11.41 -18.29
N GLN A 111 -17.91 -10.57 -19.31
CA GLN A 111 -16.88 -10.81 -20.33
C GLN A 111 -15.45 -10.84 -19.76
N LEU A 112 -15.17 -10.04 -18.73
CA LEU A 112 -13.88 -10.03 -18.04
C LEU A 112 -13.69 -11.22 -17.09
N SER A 113 -14.78 -11.92 -16.72
CA SER A 113 -14.75 -12.96 -15.69
C SER A 113 -13.72 -14.07 -15.95
N ALA A 114 -13.61 -14.53 -17.20
CA ALA A 114 -12.65 -15.56 -17.59
C ALA A 114 -11.19 -15.10 -17.40
N MET A 115 -10.91 -13.83 -17.67
CA MET A 115 -9.57 -13.26 -17.47
C MET A 115 -9.26 -13.07 -15.99
N ILE A 116 -10.21 -12.53 -15.22
CA ILE A 116 -10.05 -12.33 -13.76
C ILE A 116 -9.88 -13.67 -13.05
N GLN A 117 -10.61 -14.71 -13.45
CA GLN A 117 -10.44 -16.05 -12.88
C GLN A 117 -9.08 -16.66 -13.22
N LYS A 118 -8.58 -16.43 -14.44
CA LYS A 118 -7.33 -17.03 -14.91
C LYS A 118 -6.08 -16.27 -14.43
N TYR A 119 -6.17 -14.95 -14.32
CA TYR A 119 -5.07 -14.03 -14.01
C TYR A 119 -5.51 -12.95 -13.01
N PRO A 120 -5.96 -13.34 -11.81
CA PRO A 120 -6.54 -12.39 -10.85
C PRO A 120 -5.52 -11.34 -10.38
N GLN A 121 -4.29 -11.77 -10.09
CA GLN A 121 -3.25 -10.86 -9.61
C GLN A 121 -2.82 -9.88 -10.70
N GLU A 122 -2.65 -10.34 -11.94
CA GLU A 122 -2.28 -9.49 -13.07
C GLU A 122 -3.40 -8.52 -13.44
N CYS A 123 -4.66 -8.87 -13.21
CA CYS A 123 -5.78 -7.95 -13.41
C CYS A 123 -5.74 -6.77 -12.43
N ILE A 124 -5.37 -6.99 -11.16
CA ILE A 124 -5.11 -5.89 -10.20
C ILE A 124 -3.79 -5.20 -10.56
N GLY A 125 -2.76 -5.95 -10.90
CA GLY A 125 -1.47 -5.42 -11.33
C GLY A 125 -1.56 -4.46 -12.52
N ALA A 126 -2.51 -4.69 -13.42
CA ALA A 126 -2.71 -3.88 -14.62
C ALA A 126 -3.16 -2.44 -14.34
N ILE A 127 -3.68 -2.13 -13.14
CA ILE A 127 -4.01 -0.74 -12.77
C ILE A 127 -2.82 0.02 -12.18
N GLN A 128 -1.70 -0.67 -11.93
CA GLN A 128 -0.54 -0.06 -11.29
C GLN A 128 0.04 1.07 -12.15
N ASN A 129 0.01 2.29 -11.62
CA ASN A 129 0.68 3.44 -12.22
C ASN A 129 1.88 3.88 -11.36
N TYR A 130 2.79 4.65 -11.96
CA TYR A 130 3.89 5.28 -11.22
C TYR A 130 3.33 6.46 -10.40
N PRO A 131 3.43 6.45 -9.06
CA PRO A 131 2.77 7.43 -8.19
C PRO A 131 3.55 8.75 -8.13
N ALA A 132 3.74 9.41 -9.28
CA ALA A 132 4.63 10.56 -9.45
C ALA A 132 4.29 11.72 -8.51
N ASP A 133 3.01 12.03 -8.33
CA ASP A 133 2.59 13.16 -7.51
C ASP A 133 2.74 12.86 -6.02
N TYR A 134 2.49 11.62 -5.59
CA TYR A 134 2.75 11.17 -4.22
C TYR A 134 4.24 11.30 -3.89
N LEU A 135 5.10 10.75 -4.75
CA LEU A 135 6.54 10.76 -4.54
C LEU A 135 7.09 12.19 -4.55
N ARG A 136 6.60 13.06 -5.44
CA ARG A 136 6.94 14.48 -5.45
C ARG A 136 6.60 15.15 -4.13
N ARG A 137 5.40 14.89 -3.59
CA ARG A 137 4.96 15.46 -2.31
C ARG A 137 5.76 14.90 -1.14
N PHE A 138 5.98 13.59 -1.12
CA PHE A 138 6.83 12.93 -0.13
C PHE A 138 8.26 13.49 -0.13
N ASP A 139 8.87 13.64 -1.30
CA ASP A 139 10.22 14.20 -1.45
C ASP A 139 10.30 15.68 -0.99
N GLN A 140 9.22 16.45 -1.11
CA GLN A 140 9.13 17.81 -0.52
C GLN A 140 9.07 17.76 1.01
N LEU A 141 8.24 16.87 1.58
CA LEU A 141 8.10 16.70 3.02
C LEU A 141 9.40 16.21 3.66
N CYS A 142 10.11 15.27 3.02
CA CYS A 142 11.39 14.78 3.52
C CYS A 142 12.49 15.86 3.55
N GLN A 143 12.37 16.94 2.76
CA GLN A 143 13.33 18.05 2.83
C GLN A 143 13.13 18.95 4.06
N THR A 144 11.96 18.92 4.69
CA THR A 144 11.65 19.75 5.87
C THR A 144 11.85 18.96 7.17
N ALA A 145 11.42 17.70 7.21
CA ALA A 145 11.58 16.81 8.36
C ALA A 145 11.65 15.35 7.91
N PRO A 146 12.18 14.44 8.75
CA PRO A 146 12.06 13.01 8.49
C PRO A 146 10.60 12.58 8.38
N HIS A 147 10.29 11.81 7.34
CA HIS A 147 8.97 11.23 7.11
C HIS A 147 9.13 9.81 6.57
N THR A 148 8.22 8.94 6.96
CA THR A 148 8.17 7.55 6.48
C THR A 148 7.12 7.39 5.42
N GLY A 149 7.56 7.02 4.22
CA GLY A 149 6.71 6.58 3.13
C GLY A 149 6.25 5.15 3.35
N VAL A 150 4.94 4.95 3.30
CA VAL A 150 4.29 3.63 3.40
C VAL A 150 3.39 3.39 2.19
N ALA A 151 3.07 2.14 1.90
CA ALA A 151 2.02 1.79 0.96
C ALA A 151 0.70 1.51 1.67
N ALA A 152 -0.40 1.85 1.02
CA ALA A 152 -1.74 1.35 1.35
C ALA A 152 -2.28 0.54 0.17
N ASN A 153 -2.85 -0.63 0.45
CA ASN A 153 -3.50 -1.44 -0.58
C ASN A 153 -5.02 -1.23 -0.66
N ASP A 154 -5.57 -0.53 0.33
CA ASP A 154 -6.99 -0.16 0.45
C ASP A 154 -7.95 -1.34 0.20
N ALA A 155 -7.59 -2.51 0.74
CA ALA A 155 -8.29 -3.76 0.49
C ALA A 155 -9.65 -3.80 1.19
N HIS A 156 -10.73 -3.98 0.43
CA HIS A 156 -12.11 -4.01 0.94
C HIS A 156 -12.94 -5.24 0.51
N GLN A 157 -12.56 -5.92 -0.57
CA GLN A 157 -13.36 -6.96 -1.23
C GLN A 157 -14.80 -6.49 -1.52
N ASN A 158 -14.94 -5.28 -2.04
CA ASN A 158 -16.22 -4.63 -2.30
C ASN A 158 -16.44 -4.32 -3.79
N VAL A 159 -15.58 -4.84 -4.68
CA VAL A 159 -15.69 -4.64 -6.12
C VAL A 159 -15.96 -5.98 -6.81
N GLY A 160 -17.19 -6.18 -7.28
CA GLY A 160 -17.57 -7.45 -7.89
C GLY A 160 -19.07 -7.70 -7.94
N PHE A 161 -19.44 -8.94 -8.20
CA PHE A 161 -20.82 -9.40 -8.18
C PHE A 161 -20.94 -10.85 -7.71
N GLY A 162 -22.09 -11.17 -7.15
CA GLY A 162 -22.50 -12.53 -6.80
C GLY A 162 -23.79 -12.92 -7.51
N VAL A 163 -23.98 -14.21 -7.76
CA VAL A 163 -25.28 -14.77 -8.15
C VAL A 163 -25.75 -15.66 -7.02
N ARG A 164 -26.86 -15.29 -6.38
CA ARG A 164 -27.52 -16.06 -5.34
C ARG A 164 -28.67 -16.86 -5.92
N TRP A 165 -28.76 -18.14 -5.58
CA TRP A 165 -29.89 -18.96 -5.97
C TRP A 165 -31.09 -18.69 -5.06
N ILE A 166 -32.26 -18.39 -5.64
CA ILE A 166 -33.48 -18.10 -4.87
C ILE A 166 -34.37 -19.33 -4.80
N ALA A 167 -34.85 -19.84 -5.92
CA ALA A 167 -35.66 -21.05 -6.03
C ALA A 167 -35.75 -21.45 -7.50
N ASP A 168 -35.97 -22.74 -7.81
CA ASP A 168 -36.11 -23.23 -9.19
C ASP A 168 -35.01 -22.67 -10.12
N ASN A 169 -35.40 -22.02 -11.23
CA ASN A 169 -34.50 -21.30 -12.13
C ASN A 169 -34.42 -19.79 -11.82
N GLN A 170 -34.88 -19.34 -10.66
CA GLN A 170 -34.74 -17.94 -10.24
C GLN A 170 -33.44 -17.73 -9.47
N GLY A 171 -32.62 -16.82 -9.97
CA GLY A 171 -31.43 -16.29 -9.31
C GLY A 171 -31.55 -14.81 -9.03
N ARG A 172 -30.64 -14.30 -8.21
CA ARG A 172 -30.46 -12.88 -7.93
C ARG A 172 -29.02 -12.49 -8.18
N LEU A 173 -28.81 -11.50 -9.04
CA LEU A 173 -27.54 -10.83 -9.16
C LEU A 173 -27.44 -9.81 -8.01
N GLU A 174 -26.37 -9.92 -7.25
CA GLU A 174 -26.03 -9.04 -6.13
C GLU A 174 -24.71 -8.33 -6.44
N ASP A 175 -24.55 -7.11 -5.96
CA ASP A 175 -23.22 -6.49 -5.94
C ASP A 175 -22.33 -7.16 -4.88
N ALA A 176 -21.10 -6.69 -4.74
CA ALA A 176 -20.15 -7.29 -3.80
C ALA A 176 -20.58 -7.16 -2.32
N LEU A 177 -21.46 -6.20 -1.99
CA LEU A 177 -21.99 -5.98 -0.64
C LEU A 177 -23.26 -6.81 -0.36
N GLY A 178 -23.75 -7.56 -1.36
CA GLY A 178 -24.96 -8.36 -1.25
C GLY A 178 -26.24 -7.60 -1.58
N GLU A 179 -26.14 -6.34 -2.05
CA GLU A 179 -27.29 -5.57 -2.46
C GLU A 179 -27.84 -6.08 -3.80
N LYS A 180 -29.16 -6.17 -3.88
CA LYS A 180 -29.83 -6.69 -5.08
C LYS A 180 -29.62 -5.73 -6.26
N LEU A 181 -29.03 -6.23 -7.34
CA LEU A 181 -28.97 -5.53 -8.62
C LEU A 181 -30.17 -5.87 -9.49
N LEU A 182 -30.40 -7.17 -9.76
CA LEU A 182 -31.52 -7.65 -10.59
C LEU A 182 -31.80 -9.13 -10.35
N ASP A 183 -33.05 -9.57 -10.58
CA ASP A 183 -33.37 -11.00 -10.60
C ASP A 183 -33.09 -11.56 -12.01
N ILE A 184 -32.56 -12.78 -12.09
CA ILE A 184 -32.17 -13.46 -13.32
C ILE A 184 -32.82 -14.82 -13.45
N ASP A 185 -33.10 -15.22 -14.68
CA ASP A 185 -33.44 -16.60 -15.02
C ASP A 185 -32.16 -17.40 -15.23
N LEU A 186 -31.87 -18.32 -14.30
CA LEU A 186 -30.70 -19.20 -14.31
C LEU A 186 -30.70 -20.16 -15.50
N SER A 187 -31.83 -20.42 -16.14
CA SER A 187 -31.86 -21.25 -17.35
C SER A 187 -31.13 -20.59 -18.54
N LEU A 188 -30.93 -19.28 -18.48
CA LEU A 188 -30.18 -18.50 -19.48
C LEU A 188 -28.67 -18.46 -19.19
N ILE A 189 -28.23 -18.95 -18.03
CA ILE A 189 -26.83 -18.96 -17.63
C ILE A 189 -26.22 -20.34 -17.94
N PRO A 190 -25.15 -20.40 -18.76
CA PRO A 190 -24.43 -21.64 -19.02
C PRO A 190 -24.00 -22.32 -17.72
N ASP A 191 -24.14 -23.65 -17.67
CA ASP A 191 -23.71 -24.49 -16.55
C ASP A 191 -24.36 -24.17 -15.18
N SER A 192 -25.47 -23.44 -15.16
CA SER A 192 -26.14 -23.04 -13.91
C SER A 192 -26.63 -24.22 -13.08
N GLU A 193 -26.96 -25.35 -13.70
CA GLU A 193 -27.28 -26.60 -13.00
C GLU A 193 -26.06 -27.14 -12.25
N GLN A 194 -24.88 -27.11 -12.87
CA GLN A 194 -23.63 -27.53 -12.23
C GLN A 194 -23.25 -26.59 -11.08
N MET A 195 -23.41 -25.28 -11.27
CA MET A 195 -23.15 -24.28 -10.22
C MET A 195 -24.03 -24.46 -8.97
N ARG A 196 -25.22 -25.05 -9.13
CA ARG A 196 -26.18 -25.36 -8.05
C ARG A 196 -25.92 -26.70 -7.35
N GLN A 197 -25.06 -27.57 -7.88
CA GLN A 197 -24.81 -28.88 -7.28
C GLN A 197 -24.27 -28.75 -5.85
N GLY A 198 -24.93 -29.43 -4.90
CA GLY A 198 -24.57 -29.39 -3.49
C GLY A 198 -24.92 -28.07 -2.77
N ARG A 199 -25.59 -27.13 -3.43
CA ARG A 199 -26.05 -25.87 -2.84
C ARG A 199 -27.56 -25.91 -2.57
N LYS A 200 -28.07 -24.92 -1.85
CA LYS A 200 -29.49 -24.72 -1.58
C LYS A 200 -29.94 -23.30 -1.93
N PRO A 201 -31.26 -23.08 -2.12
CA PRO A 201 -31.86 -21.75 -2.03
C PRO A 201 -31.28 -20.89 -0.91
N GLY A 202 -30.85 -19.68 -1.26
CA GLY A 202 -30.15 -18.74 -0.40
C GLY A 202 -28.62 -18.75 -0.56
N ASP A 203 -28.02 -19.77 -1.17
CA ASP A 203 -26.58 -19.81 -1.37
C ASP A 203 -26.15 -18.97 -2.59
N LEU A 204 -25.00 -18.32 -2.50
CA LEU A 204 -24.28 -17.87 -3.70
C LEU A 204 -23.91 -19.11 -4.52
N ILE A 205 -24.21 -19.12 -5.81
CA ILE A 205 -23.82 -20.20 -6.75
C ILE A 205 -22.63 -19.77 -7.63
N TYR A 206 -22.39 -18.48 -7.73
CA TYR A 206 -21.26 -17.89 -8.43
C TYR A 206 -20.86 -16.57 -7.76
N SER A 207 -19.56 -16.25 -7.75
CA SER A 207 -19.08 -14.92 -7.37
C SER A 207 -17.80 -14.57 -8.12
N LEU A 208 -17.68 -13.29 -8.46
CA LEU A 208 -16.49 -12.71 -9.04
C LEU A 208 -16.18 -11.42 -8.29
N TYR A 209 -15.01 -11.37 -7.68
CA TYR A 209 -14.51 -10.20 -6.96
C TYR A 209 -13.17 -9.81 -7.56
N LEU A 210 -13.02 -8.54 -7.87
CA LEU A 210 -11.80 -7.98 -8.45
C LEU A 210 -10.73 -7.71 -7.40
N ASP A 211 -11.14 -7.34 -6.20
CA ASP A 211 -10.29 -6.82 -5.13
C ASP A 211 -10.28 -7.76 -3.92
N ARG A 212 -10.27 -9.09 -4.16
CA ARG A 212 -10.18 -10.07 -3.07
C ARG A 212 -8.97 -9.76 -2.20
N TYR A 213 -9.14 -9.88 -0.88
CA TYR A 213 -8.07 -9.67 0.10
C TYR A 213 -6.78 -10.41 -0.28
N GLU A 214 -6.91 -11.64 -0.77
CA GLU A 214 -5.77 -12.46 -1.19
C GLU A 214 -4.85 -11.75 -2.21
N TYR A 215 -5.42 -10.99 -3.15
CA TYR A 215 -4.67 -10.33 -4.22
C TYR A 215 -4.36 -8.87 -3.86
N SER A 216 -5.30 -8.16 -3.24
CA SER A 216 -5.10 -6.78 -2.78
C SER A 216 -3.97 -6.69 -1.75
N LEU A 217 -3.92 -7.63 -0.78
CA LEU A 217 -2.86 -7.66 0.23
C LEU A 217 -1.49 -8.06 -0.33
N ARG A 218 -1.43 -8.65 -1.53
CA ARG A 218 -0.18 -9.03 -2.22
C ARG A 218 0.23 -8.06 -3.32
N HIS A 219 -0.63 -7.11 -3.67
CA HIS A 219 -0.37 -6.12 -4.72
C HIS A 219 0.79 -5.19 -4.34
N VAL A 220 0.79 -4.67 -3.12
CA VAL A 220 1.84 -3.77 -2.64
C VAL A 220 2.02 -3.94 -1.14
N GLY A 221 3.26 -3.89 -0.68
CA GLY A 221 3.62 -4.03 0.73
C GLY A 221 4.64 -3.00 1.18
N THR A 222 4.56 -2.62 2.47
CA THR A 222 5.65 -1.91 3.16
C THR A 222 6.51 -2.93 3.89
N HIS A 223 7.76 -3.10 3.44
CA HIS A 223 8.74 -4.03 3.99
C HIS A 223 9.55 -3.34 5.09
N LEU A 224 9.44 -3.84 6.31
CA LEU A 224 10.10 -3.29 7.49
C LEU A 224 11.43 -4.01 7.78
N LEU A 225 12.49 -3.25 8.04
CA LEU A 225 13.79 -3.78 8.44
C LEU A 225 13.85 -3.92 9.96
N LEU A 226 13.29 -5.03 10.46
CA LEU A 226 13.13 -5.31 11.89
C LEU A 226 14.29 -6.14 12.45
N THR A 227 14.65 -5.88 13.72
CA THR A 227 15.55 -6.75 14.49
C THR A 227 14.82 -7.92 15.15
N GLU A 228 13.52 -7.75 15.42
CA GLU A 228 12.64 -8.76 15.98
C GLU A 228 11.18 -8.47 15.56
N LEU A 229 10.32 -9.49 15.60
CA LEU A 229 8.90 -9.33 15.33
C LEU A 229 8.15 -8.95 16.63
N SER A 230 8.10 -7.65 16.94
CA SER A 230 7.35 -7.10 18.07
C SER A 230 6.68 -5.77 17.68
N GLU A 231 5.59 -5.39 18.36
CA GLU A 231 4.92 -4.11 18.08
C GLU A 231 5.84 -2.92 18.38
N VAL A 232 6.71 -3.03 19.39
CA VAL A 232 7.72 -2.03 19.72
C VAL A 232 8.69 -1.86 18.56
N ALA A 233 9.28 -2.96 18.07
CA ALA A 233 10.22 -2.92 16.94
C ALA A 233 9.56 -2.39 15.66
N VAL A 234 8.30 -2.74 15.39
CA VAL A 234 7.53 -2.20 14.25
C VAL A 234 7.37 -0.68 14.36
N ARG A 235 6.95 -0.17 15.52
CA ARG A 235 6.75 1.26 15.74
C ARG A 235 8.08 2.03 15.62
N GLU A 236 9.14 1.54 16.27
CA GLU A 236 10.48 2.12 16.17
C GLU A 236 11.03 2.12 14.75
N CYS A 237 10.77 1.06 13.98
CA CYS A 237 11.17 0.95 12.58
C CYS A 237 10.48 1.99 11.71
N LEU A 238 9.17 2.14 11.89
CA LEU A 238 8.37 3.10 11.14
C LEU A 238 8.64 4.55 11.54
N ASP A 239 8.84 4.86 12.82
CA ASP A 239 9.20 6.23 13.25
C ASP A 239 10.60 6.64 12.75
N ALA A 240 11.48 5.66 12.52
CA ALA A 240 12.80 5.89 11.93
C ALA A 240 12.84 5.77 10.39
N GLY A 241 11.74 5.41 9.73
CA GLY A 241 11.70 5.23 8.27
C GLY A 241 12.54 4.07 7.72
N ARG A 242 12.83 3.04 8.53
CA ARG A 242 13.63 1.88 8.12
C ARG A 242 12.83 0.86 7.31
N CYS A 243 12.26 1.31 6.20
CA CYS A 243 11.42 0.46 5.35
C CYS A 243 11.44 0.89 3.89
N PHE A 244 10.92 0.02 3.03
CA PHE A 244 10.67 0.33 1.62
C PHE A 244 9.30 -0.19 1.21
N VAL A 245 8.75 0.37 0.15
CA VAL A 245 7.54 -0.13 -0.51
C VAL A 245 7.95 -0.99 -1.69
N ALA A 246 7.33 -2.17 -1.84
CA ALA A 246 7.55 -3.04 -2.98
C ALA A 246 6.23 -3.56 -3.57
N PHE A 247 6.24 -3.72 -4.89
CA PHE A 247 5.17 -4.34 -5.66
C PHE A 247 5.50 -5.83 -5.87
N ASP A 248 5.30 -6.65 -4.83
CA ASP A 248 5.72 -8.06 -4.85
C ASP A 248 4.91 -8.92 -5.83
N TRP A 249 3.78 -8.42 -6.34
CA TRP A 249 3.07 -9.05 -7.44
C TRP A 249 3.89 -9.12 -8.73
N LEU A 250 4.87 -8.21 -8.91
CA LEU A 250 5.81 -8.23 -10.03
C LEU A 250 6.92 -9.26 -9.80
N ALA A 251 7.55 -9.20 -8.62
CA ALA A 251 8.64 -10.07 -8.22
C ALA A 251 8.89 -9.95 -6.71
N ASP A 252 9.36 -11.05 -6.10
CA ASP A 252 9.75 -11.09 -4.69
C ASP A 252 10.93 -10.14 -4.40
N SER A 253 10.71 -9.19 -3.50
CA SER A 253 11.70 -8.21 -3.07
C SER A 253 12.62 -8.68 -1.94
N GLN A 254 12.51 -9.94 -1.50
CA GLN A 254 13.40 -10.53 -0.50
C GLN A 254 14.88 -10.34 -0.89
N ASP A 255 15.72 -10.02 0.09
CA ASP A 255 17.15 -9.69 -0.06
C ASP A 255 17.46 -8.34 -0.75
N PHE A 256 16.46 -7.50 -1.03
CA PHE A 256 16.72 -6.10 -1.39
C PHE A 256 17.40 -5.35 -0.25
N GLN A 257 18.44 -4.58 -0.58
CA GLN A 257 19.19 -3.76 0.37
C GLN A 257 19.52 -2.40 -0.23
N LEU A 258 19.47 -1.36 0.61
CA LEU A 258 19.99 -0.04 0.28
C LEU A 258 20.61 0.58 1.54
N GLN A 259 21.84 1.08 1.41
CA GLN A 259 22.59 1.67 2.49
C GLN A 259 23.60 2.69 1.97
N LEU A 260 24.02 3.60 2.85
CA LEU A 260 25.17 4.46 2.61
C LEU A 260 26.39 3.90 3.35
N GLN A 261 27.44 3.55 2.61
CA GLN A 261 28.75 3.24 3.18
C GLN A 261 29.56 4.53 3.32
N SER A 262 30.17 4.72 4.48
CA SER A 262 31.04 5.86 4.78
C SER A 262 32.19 5.44 5.68
N ALA A 263 33.10 6.37 6.00
CA ALA A 263 34.12 6.14 7.04
C ALA A 263 33.50 5.91 8.43
N ALA A 264 32.29 6.44 8.68
CA ALA A 264 31.55 6.23 9.93
C ALA A 264 30.84 4.86 9.99
N GLY A 265 30.87 4.08 8.91
CA GLY A 265 30.19 2.79 8.79
C GLY A 265 29.01 2.80 7.82
N MET A 266 28.15 1.78 7.96
CA MET A 266 26.96 1.56 7.15
C MET A 266 25.76 2.28 7.77
N THR A 267 25.10 3.12 6.99
CA THR A 267 23.88 3.85 7.37
C THR A 267 22.71 3.30 6.55
N PRO A 268 21.70 2.65 7.15
CA PRO A 268 20.57 2.10 6.41
C PRO A 268 19.57 3.19 5.98
N MET A 269 18.63 2.84 5.10
CA MET A 269 17.47 3.68 4.78
C MET A 269 16.71 4.14 6.04
N GLY A 270 16.12 5.34 5.98
CA GLY A 270 15.47 6.02 7.10
C GLY A 270 16.43 6.75 8.04
N SER A 271 17.71 6.39 8.04
CA SER A 271 18.69 6.97 8.95
C SER A 271 19.29 8.28 8.43
N ARG A 272 19.93 9.00 9.36
CA ARG A 272 20.63 10.26 9.11
C ARG A 272 22.11 10.13 9.42
N THR A 273 22.94 10.71 8.58
CA THR A 273 24.40 10.71 8.73
C THR A 273 25.02 11.97 8.12
N LYS A 274 26.28 12.23 8.41
CA LYS A 274 27.04 13.32 7.79
C LYS A 274 27.73 12.83 6.53
N LEU A 275 27.81 13.69 5.52
CA LEU A 275 28.64 13.45 4.35
C LEU A 275 30.10 13.35 4.78
N THR A 276 30.80 12.33 4.27
CA THR A 276 32.24 12.14 4.48
C THR A 276 32.92 11.90 3.13
N ASP A 277 34.24 12.05 3.09
CA ASP A 277 35.01 11.58 1.95
C ASP A 277 34.74 10.09 1.70
N ASN A 278 34.57 9.73 0.43
CA ASN A 278 34.23 8.36 -0.01
C ASN A 278 32.87 7.83 0.50
N SER A 279 31.90 8.69 0.80
CA SER A 279 30.51 8.26 0.96
C SER A 279 30.00 7.61 -0.34
N ARG A 280 29.49 6.38 -0.25
CA ARG A 280 28.96 5.61 -1.38
C ARG A 280 27.59 5.07 -1.07
N LEU A 281 26.62 5.36 -1.92
CA LEU A 281 25.30 4.75 -1.89
C LEU A 281 25.40 3.37 -2.55
N GLN A 282 25.11 2.33 -1.78
CA GLN A 282 25.21 0.95 -2.20
C GLN A 282 23.84 0.27 -2.12
N GLY A 283 23.50 -0.47 -3.16
CA GLY A 283 22.25 -1.20 -3.26
C GLY A 283 22.45 -2.59 -3.83
N HIS A 284 21.71 -3.55 -3.30
CA HIS A 284 21.57 -4.90 -3.83
C HIS A 284 20.10 -5.14 -4.14
N SER A 285 19.81 -5.66 -5.33
CA SER A 285 18.46 -6.07 -5.73
C SER A 285 18.49 -7.54 -6.14
N PRO A 286 17.48 -8.36 -5.74
CA PRO A 286 17.48 -9.79 -6.02
C PRO A 286 17.32 -10.09 -7.53
N LEU A 287 16.85 -9.11 -8.31
CA LEU A 287 16.79 -9.17 -9.76
C LEU A 287 17.54 -7.99 -10.40
N PRO A 288 18.14 -8.16 -11.59
CA PRO A 288 18.61 -7.03 -12.37
C PRO A 288 17.46 -6.05 -12.64
N CYS A 289 17.64 -4.81 -12.21
CA CYS A 289 16.64 -3.76 -12.36
C CYS A 289 17.28 -2.50 -12.91
N ARG A 290 16.44 -1.54 -13.31
CA ARG A 290 16.88 -0.16 -13.56
C ARG A 290 16.75 0.63 -12.26
N TRP A 291 17.88 1.09 -11.76
CA TRP A 291 17.98 1.95 -10.60
C TRP A 291 17.76 3.41 -11.02
N LYS A 292 16.94 4.12 -10.27
CA LYS A 292 16.87 5.58 -10.29
C LYS A 292 17.16 6.09 -8.89
N VAL A 293 18.21 6.88 -8.74
CA VAL A 293 18.57 7.55 -7.50
C VAL A 293 18.09 8.99 -7.60
N LEU A 294 17.28 9.41 -6.64
CA LEU A 294 16.81 10.79 -6.52
C LEU A 294 17.53 11.46 -5.35
N ARG A 295 17.91 12.73 -5.56
CA ARG A 295 18.41 13.63 -4.52
C ARG A 295 17.45 14.81 -4.42
N ASN A 296 16.88 15.03 -3.24
CA ASN A 296 15.92 16.11 -2.99
C ASN A 296 14.74 16.10 -4.00
N GLY A 297 14.23 14.92 -4.32
CA GLY A 297 13.13 14.73 -5.28
C GLY A 297 13.47 14.94 -6.75
N THR A 298 14.75 15.16 -7.08
CA THR A 298 15.21 15.27 -8.47
C THR A 298 16.06 14.07 -8.83
N LEU A 299 15.85 13.50 -10.01
CA LEU A 299 16.68 12.43 -10.55
C LEU A 299 18.16 12.86 -10.54
N PHE A 300 18.99 12.08 -9.85
CA PHE A 300 20.42 12.35 -9.67
C PHE A 300 21.28 11.38 -10.48
N TYR A 301 20.89 10.10 -10.51
CA TYR A 301 21.65 9.06 -11.19
C TYR A 301 20.74 7.91 -11.65
N GLU A 302 21.12 7.28 -12.76
CA GLU A 302 20.48 6.06 -13.25
C GLU A 302 21.52 5.01 -13.63
N SER A 303 21.20 3.74 -13.36
CA SER A 303 21.98 2.59 -13.81
C SER A 303 21.12 1.36 -13.98
N ALA A 304 21.66 0.32 -14.60
CA ALA A 304 21.01 -0.98 -14.71
C ALA A 304 21.89 -2.08 -14.12
N GLY A 305 21.25 -3.11 -13.55
CA GLY A 305 21.92 -4.28 -12.97
C GLY A 305 21.38 -4.64 -11.58
N ALA A 306 21.92 -5.69 -10.98
CA ALA A 306 21.53 -6.12 -9.64
C ALA A 306 22.22 -5.33 -8.52
N GLN A 307 23.26 -4.55 -8.86
CA GLN A 307 24.05 -3.78 -7.90
C GLN A 307 23.99 -2.29 -8.24
N LEU A 308 23.93 -1.47 -7.20
CA LEU A 308 24.18 -0.03 -7.24
C LEU A 308 25.42 0.25 -6.39
N ASP A 309 26.38 0.99 -6.95
CA ASP A 309 27.55 1.46 -6.20
C ASP A 309 27.93 2.86 -6.71
N LEU A 310 27.39 3.88 -6.03
CA LEU A 310 27.41 5.27 -6.47
C LEU A 310 28.15 6.15 -5.45
N PRO A 311 29.30 6.75 -5.80
CA PRO A 311 29.87 7.79 -4.96
C PRO A 311 28.93 8.99 -4.88
N ILE A 312 28.74 9.53 -3.68
CA ILE A 312 28.00 10.78 -3.46
C ILE A 312 28.92 11.84 -2.84
N GLU A 313 28.87 13.05 -3.38
CA GLU A 313 29.75 14.16 -2.99
C GLU A 313 28.97 15.36 -2.45
N LEU A 314 27.64 15.26 -2.40
CA LEU A 314 26.76 16.36 -2.03
C LEU A 314 25.82 15.93 -0.89
N PRO A 315 25.56 16.80 0.11
CA PRO A 315 24.53 16.52 1.10
C PRO A 315 23.15 16.55 0.46
N GLY A 316 22.17 15.88 1.07
CA GLY A 316 20.79 15.86 0.60
C GLY A 316 20.02 14.63 1.09
N VAL A 317 18.77 14.58 0.68
CA VAL A 317 17.86 13.47 0.93
C VAL A 317 17.93 12.54 -0.27
N TYR A 318 18.46 11.32 -0.07
CA TYR A 318 18.66 10.35 -1.14
C TYR A 318 17.64 9.23 -1.07
N ARG A 319 16.86 9.04 -2.14
CA ARG A 319 15.87 7.95 -2.29
C ARG A 319 16.19 7.14 -3.54
N CYS A 320 15.88 5.86 -3.55
CA CYS A 320 15.98 5.02 -4.74
C CYS A 320 14.63 4.50 -5.19
N GLU A 321 14.55 4.27 -6.50
CA GLU A 321 13.50 3.50 -7.15
C GLU A 321 14.13 2.40 -7.98
N THR A 322 13.49 1.24 -8.03
CA THR A 322 13.84 0.18 -8.96
C THR A 322 12.71 -0.07 -9.93
N TRP A 323 13.07 -0.41 -11.16
CA TRP A 323 12.14 -0.66 -12.26
C TRP A 323 12.46 -1.99 -12.93
N LEU A 324 11.42 -2.74 -13.29
CA LEU A 324 11.50 -4.01 -13.99
C LEU A 324 10.84 -3.90 -15.37
N HIS A 325 11.37 -4.66 -16.33
CA HIS A 325 10.75 -4.80 -17.64
C HIS A 325 9.82 -6.02 -17.64
N VAL A 326 8.51 -5.79 -17.60
CA VAL A 326 7.49 -6.84 -17.49
C VAL A 326 6.51 -6.72 -18.65
N ALA A 327 6.32 -7.81 -19.40
CA ALA A 327 5.37 -7.89 -20.52
C ALA A 327 5.49 -6.75 -21.57
N GLY A 328 6.70 -6.24 -21.81
CA GLY A 328 6.95 -5.17 -22.77
C GLY A 328 6.83 -3.74 -22.21
N ALA A 329 6.57 -3.59 -20.91
CA ALA A 329 6.45 -2.31 -20.22
C ALA A 329 7.47 -2.18 -19.08
N GLU A 330 7.90 -0.94 -18.82
CA GLU A 330 8.68 -0.62 -17.62
C GLU A 330 7.70 -0.39 -16.45
N MET A 331 7.84 -1.17 -15.38
CA MET A 331 7.00 -1.07 -14.19
C MET A 331 7.85 -0.75 -12.97
N VAL A 332 7.38 0.16 -12.13
CA VAL A 332 8.04 0.47 -10.86
C VAL A 332 7.89 -0.73 -9.92
N TRP A 333 8.97 -1.11 -9.25
CA TRP A 333 8.98 -2.29 -8.39
C TRP A 333 9.26 -1.98 -6.93
N ILE A 334 10.31 -1.20 -6.62
CA ILE A 334 10.64 -0.81 -5.25
C ILE A 334 10.77 0.70 -5.15
N LEU A 335 10.20 1.27 -4.08
CA LEU A 335 10.29 2.67 -3.69
C LEU A 335 10.87 2.72 -2.27
N THR A 336 12.07 3.26 -2.09
CA THR A 336 12.72 3.26 -0.76
C THR A 336 12.29 4.45 0.09
N ASN A 337 12.37 4.34 1.42
CA ASN A 337 12.53 5.53 2.24
C ASN A 337 13.92 6.15 2.03
N PRO A 338 14.10 7.45 2.31
CA PRO A 338 15.34 8.13 2.03
C PRO A 338 16.42 7.87 3.08
N ILE A 339 17.68 8.09 2.70
CA ILE A 339 18.81 8.31 3.60
C ILE A 339 19.06 9.83 3.66
N TYR A 340 19.13 10.38 4.87
CA TYR A 340 19.39 11.80 5.09
C TYR A 340 20.90 12.02 5.25
N VAL A 341 21.50 12.76 4.31
CA VAL A 341 22.94 13.06 4.33
C VAL A 341 23.13 14.54 4.58
N ASP A 342 23.52 14.89 5.80
CA ASP A 342 23.76 16.27 6.21
C ASP A 342 25.16 16.73 5.77
N ASP A 343 25.37 18.04 5.71
CA ASP A 343 26.71 18.61 5.50
C ASP A 343 27.63 18.22 6.68
N ALA A 344 28.93 18.12 6.43
CA ALA A 344 29.92 17.79 7.44
C ALA A 344 30.06 18.88 8.52
N ARG A 345 29.58 20.10 8.23
CA ARG A 345 29.73 21.31 9.06
C ARG A 345 29.14 21.20 10.46
#